data_AF-A0A444R2M1-F1
#
_entry.id   AF-A0A444R2M1-F1
#
_cell.length_a   1.000
_cell.length_b   1.000
_cell.length_c   1.000
_cell.angle_alpha   90.00
_cell.angle_beta   90.00
_cell.angle_gamma   90.00
#
_symmetry.space_group_name_H-M   'P 1'
#
loop_
_entity.id
_entity.type
_entity.pdbx_description
1 polymer ?
#
loop_
_entity_poly.entity_id
_entity_poly.type
_entity_poly.pdbx_seq_one_letter_code
_entity_poly.pdbx_strand_id
1 'polypeptide(L)'
;RFINALKARIDAYQKRKHREGKRVHSSTLHYAWAREFGELKGKKHYHLLLLVNRDTWCRAGDYRAPGSLAGMIKQAWCSALGVDVGCHATLVHFPAWPAVWLERDDDAGLRDMLKRADYLAKEYTKVNGTGERNFGCSRS
;
A
#
# COMPACT_ATOMS: atom_id res chain seq x y z
N ARG A 1 -4.56 11.61 1.90
CA ARG A 1 -5.15 11.19 3.20
C ARG A 1 -4.67 9.80 3.61
N PHE A 2 -4.96 8.75 2.84
CA PHE A 2 -4.48 7.38 3.09
C PHE A 2 -2.97 7.28 3.37
N ILE A 3 -2.12 7.78 2.47
CA ILE A 3 -0.66 7.70 2.61
C ILE A 3 -0.18 8.36 3.91
N ASN A 4 -0.71 9.53 4.27
CA ASN A 4 -0.34 10.21 5.52
C ASN A 4 -0.78 9.40 6.74
N ALA A 5 -1.98 8.80 6.69
CA ALA A 5 -2.49 7.93 7.74
C ALA A 5 -1.68 6.64 7.88
N LEU A 6 -1.11 6.11 6.79
CA LEU A 6 -0.21 4.96 6.79
C LEU A 6 1.18 5.32 7.31
N LYS A 7 1.76 6.45 6.86
CA LYS A 7 3.04 6.97 7.37
C LYS A 7 2.99 7.17 8.89
N ALA A 8 1.97 7.87 9.39
CA ALA A 8 1.79 8.10 10.82
C ALA A 8 1.71 6.79 11.64
N ARG A 9 1.10 5.74 11.08
CA ARG A 9 1.00 4.42 11.73
C ARG A 9 2.35 3.68 11.73
N ILE A 10 3.08 3.74 10.62
CA ILE A 10 4.44 3.18 10.55
C ILE A 10 5.37 3.89 11.55
N ASP A 11 5.29 5.22 11.63
CA ASP A 11 6.09 6.01 12.58
C ASP A 11 5.75 5.65 14.03
N ALA A 12 4.45 5.52 14.34
CA ALA A 12 4.00 5.10 15.67
C ALA A 12 4.46 3.66 16.01
N TYR A 13 4.41 2.75 15.03
CA TYR A 13 4.90 1.39 15.18
C TYR A 13 6.41 1.37 15.48
N GLN A 14 7.19 2.12 14.72
CA GLN A 14 8.64 2.23 14.91
C GLN A 14 8.99 2.81 16.28
N LYS A 15 8.32 3.91 16.69
CA LYS A 15 8.50 4.51 18.03
C LYS A 15 8.18 3.52 19.15
N ARG A 16 7.10 2.74 19.02
CA ARG A 16 6.75 1.70 19.99
C ARG A 16 7.81 0.61 20.07
N LYS A 17 8.28 0.11 18.93
CA LYS A 17 9.32 -0.94 18.89
C LYS A 17 10.64 -0.47 19.47
N HIS A 18 11.02 0.78 19.22
CA HIS A 18 12.19 1.39 19.84
C HIS A 18 12.06 1.47 21.36
N ARG A 19 10.87 1.85 21.88
CA ARG A 19 10.61 1.86 23.34
C ARG A 19 10.64 0.46 23.96
N GLU A 20 10.26 -0.57 23.20
CA GLU A 20 10.38 -1.99 23.61
C GLU A 20 11.84 -2.49 23.59
N GLY A 21 12.83 -1.65 23.27
CA GLY A 21 14.23 -2.07 23.14
C GLY A 21 14.50 -2.95 21.91
N LYS A 22 13.56 -3.03 20.97
CA LYS A 22 13.69 -3.84 19.75
C LYS A 22 14.41 -3.03 18.67
N ARG A 23 15.23 -3.72 17.87
CA ARG A 23 15.89 -3.14 16.70
C ARG A 23 14.84 -2.61 15.72
N VAL A 24 15.00 -1.36 15.31
CA VAL A 24 14.13 -0.71 14.31
C VAL A 24 15.01 -0.26 13.15
N HIS A 25 14.65 -0.70 11.94
CA HIS A 25 15.29 -0.21 10.72
C HIS A 25 14.50 1.00 10.21
N SER A 26 15.22 2.06 9.84
CA SER A 26 14.65 3.19 9.10
C SER A 26 13.89 2.65 7.88
N SER A 27 12.62 3.04 7.74
CA SER A 27 11.78 2.65 6.62
C SER A 27 11.14 3.89 6.03
N THR A 28 11.66 4.30 4.87
CA THR A 28 10.97 5.30 4.05
C THR A 28 9.92 4.58 3.22
N LEU A 29 8.65 4.97 3.40
CA LEU A 29 7.56 4.44 2.57
C LEU A 29 7.58 5.12 1.20
N HIS A 30 7.98 4.38 0.17
CA HIS A 30 7.78 4.77 -1.22
C HIS A 30 6.49 4.14 -1.75
N TYR A 31 5.82 4.83 -2.66
CA TYR A 31 4.52 4.36 -3.15
C TYR A 31 4.22 4.86 -4.55
N ALA A 32 3.44 4.08 -5.28
CA ALA A 32 2.74 4.49 -6.49
C ALA A 32 1.28 4.08 -6.37
N TRP A 33 0.38 4.86 -6.94
CA TRP A 33 -1.04 4.53 -6.97
C TRP A 33 -1.65 4.93 -8.30
N ALA A 34 -2.65 4.15 -8.69
CA ALA A 34 -3.48 4.40 -9.84
C ALA A 34 -4.94 4.34 -9.41
N ARG A 35 -5.74 5.27 -9.91
CA ARG A 35 -7.18 5.28 -9.73
C ARG A 35 -7.84 4.79 -11.01
N GLU A 36 -8.84 3.94 -10.85
CA GLU A 36 -9.67 3.47 -11.95
C GLU A 36 -11.11 3.30 -11.48
N PHE A 37 -12.01 2.98 -12.41
CA PHE A 37 -13.43 2.81 -12.17
C PHE A 37 -13.84 1.41 -12.60
N GLY A 38 -14.50 0.67 -11.70
CA GLY A 38 -14.87 -0.72 -11.97
C GLY A 38 -15.93 -0.80 -13.08
N GLU A 39 -15.69 -1.64 -14.09
CA GLU A 39 -16.54 -1.79 -15.28
C GLU A 39 -18.01 -2.10 -14.95
N LEU A 40 -18.26 -2.88 -13.90
CA LEU A 40 -19.60 -3.36 -13.55
C LEU A 40 -20.45 -2.37 -12.74
N LYS A 41 -19.84 -1.44 -12.00
CA LYS A 41 -20.56 -0.58 -11.04
C LYS A 41 -20.15 0.89 -11.08
N GLY A 42 -19.20 1.28 -11.92
CA GLY A 42 -18.70 2.66 -12.03
C GLY A 42 -18.13 3.21 -10.72
N LYS A 43 -17.72 2.35 -9.78
CA LYS A 43 -17.20 2.78 -8.47
C LYS A 43 -15.71 3.05 -8.57
N LYS A 44 -15.26 4.13 -7.91
CA LYS A 44 -13.84 4.48 -7.78
C LYS A 44 -13.10 3.36 -7.03
N HIS A 45 -12.07 2.81 -7.66
CA HIS A 45 -11.13 1.89 -7.05
C HIS A 45 -9.71 2.42 -7.19
N TYR A 46 -8.86 2.06 -6.23
CA TYR A 46 -7.46 2.48 -6.21
C TYR A 46 -6.58 1.26 -6.13
N HIS A 47 -5.65 1.14 -7.05
CA HIS A 47 -4.55 0.20 -6.96
C HIS A 47 -3.34 0.91 -6.38
N LEU A 48 -2.70 0.28 -5.41
CA LEU A 48 -1.53 0.83 -4.71
C LEU A 48 -0.40 -0.17 -4.77
N LEU A 49 0.78 0.37 -5.03
CA LEU A 49 2.06 -0.28 -4.86
C LEU A 49 2.78 0.42 -3.71
N LEU A 50 3.19 -0.36 -2.72
CA LEU A 50 3.91 0.12 -1.55
C LEU A 50 5.29 -0.55 -1.52
N LEU A 51 6.32 0.26 -1.41
CA LEU A 51 7.71 -0.15 -1.27
C LEU A 51 8.12 0.13 0.17
N VAL A 52 8.48 -0.94 0.88
CA VAL A 52 8.83 -0.91 2.30
C VAL A 52 10.15 -1.64 2.51
N ASN A 53 10.87 -1.29 3.58
CA ASN A 53 12.11 -1.96 3.93
C ASN A 53 11.83 -3.41 4.38
N ARG A 54 12.41 -4.38 3.68
CA ARG A 54 12.32 -5.82 3.98
C ARG A 54 12.76 -6.16 5.41
N ASP A 55 13.79 -5.48 5.92
CA ASP A 55 14.32 -5.73 7.27
C ASP A 55 13.31 -5.35 8.36
N THR A 56 12.41 -4.41 8.06
CA THR A 56 11.32 -4.02 8.98
C THR A 56 10.07 -4.87 8.74
N TRP A 57 9.80 -5.20 7.48
CA TRP A 57 8.58 -5.87 7.04
C TRP A 57 8.92 -7.06 6.14
N CYS A 58 9.24 -8.20 6.76
CA CYS A 58 9.54 -9.44 6.04
C CYS A 58 8.30 -10.04 5.34
N ARG A 59 7.08 -9.63 5.72
CA ARG A 59 5.81 -9.94 5.02
C ARG A 59 4.79 -8.85 5.32
N ALA A 60 3.65 -8.86 4.62
CA ALA A 60 2.47 -8.09 5.02
C ALA A 60 1.99 -8.43 6.44
N GLY A 61 2.37 -9.60 6.97
CA GLY A 61 2.00 -10.12 8.28
C GLY A 61 0.58 -10.70 8.28
N ASP A 62 0.01 -10.87 9.47
CA ASP A 62 -1.35 -11.40 9.62
C ASP A 62 -2.41 -10.33 9.24
N TYR A 63 -3.26 -10.64 8.28
CA TYR A 63 -4.34 -9.78 7.79
C TYR A 63 -5.45 -9.51 8.81
N ARG A 64 -5.50 -10.27 9.92
CA ARG A 64 -6.43 -10.09 11.03
C ARG A 64 -5.78 -9.33 12.19
N ALA A 65 -4.45 -9.31 12.27
CA ALA A 65 -3.73 -8.61 13.34
C ALA A 65 -3.64 -7.10 13.04
N PRO A 66 -4.15 -6.21 13.91
CA PRO A 66 -4.07 -4.76 13.69
C PRO A 66 -2.65 -4.21 13.76
N GLY A 67 -1.72 -4.95 14.39
CA GLY A 67 -0.31 -4.57 14.49
C GLY A 67 0.55 -4.97 13.28
N SER A 68 0.00 -5.70 12.30
CA SER A 68 0.72 -6.08 11.08
C SER A 68 0.71 -4.96 10.04
N LEU A 69 1.55 -5.07 9.01
CA LEU A 69 1.53 -4.13 7.88
C LEU A 69 0.17 -4.15 7.18
N ALA A 70 -0.41 -5.34 6.95
CA ALA A 70 -1.75 -5.49 6.39
C ALA A 70 -2.83 -4.83 7.25
N GLY A 71 -2.76 -5.01 8.57
CA GLY A 71 -3.67 -4.36 9.53
C GLY A 71 -3.55 -2.84 9.50
N MET A 72 -2.32 -2.32 9.44
CA MET A 72 -2.09 -0.87 9.33
C MET A 72 -2.58 -0.30 8.00
N ILE A 73 -2.42 -1.02 6.89
CA ILE A 73 -2.98 -0.64 5.59
C ILE A 73 -4.51 -0.56 5.68
N LYS A 74 -5.17 -1.60 6.21
CA LYS A 74 -6.64 -1.61 6.39
C LYS A 74 -7.12 -0.45 7.25
N GLN A 75 -6.46 -0.19 8.38
CA GLN A 75 -6.81 0.91 9.27
C GLN A 75 -6.58 2.28 8.62
N ALA A 76 -5.47 2.44 7.90
CA ALA A 76 -5.19 3.69 7.18
C ALA A 76 -6.24 3.94 6.08
N TRP A 77 -6.72 2.88 5.42
CA TRP A 77 -7.78 2.95 4.42
C TRP A 77 -9.11 3.37 5.04
N CYS A 78 -9.54 2.69 6.10
CA CYS A 78 -10.78 3.02 6.81
C CYS A 78 -10.74 4.44 7.39
N SER A 79 -9.60 4.85 7.97
CA SER A 79 -9.38 6.20 8.49
C SER A 79 -9.42 7.27 7.39
N ALA A 80 -8.97 6.96 6.17
CA ALA A 80 -9.05 7.89 5.05
C ALA A 80 -10.49 8.06 4.53
N LEU A 81 -11.32 7.02 4.67
CA LEU A 81 -12.73 7.00 4.31
C LEU A 81 -13.67 7.49 5.43
N GLY A 82 -13.16 7.63 6.67
CA GLY A 82 -13.97 7.98 7.83
C GLY A 82 -14.90 6.87 8.30
N VAL A 83 -14.57 5.61 8.04
CA VAL A 83 -15.37 4.43 8.40
C VAL A 83 -14.68 3.59 9.47
N ASP A 84 -15.46 2.80 10.22
CA ASP A 84 -14.92 1.88 11.21
C ASP A 84 -14.22 0.66 10.57
N VAL A 85 -13.13 0.23 11.19
CA VAL A 85 -12.24 -0.84 10.67
C VAL A 85 -12.92 -2.21 10.72
N GLY A 86 -13.83 -2.46 11.66
CA GLY A 86 -14.44 -3.77 11.88
C GLY A 86 -15.21 -4.27 10.67
N CYS A 87 -16.26 -3.54 10.26
CA CYS A 87 -17.11 -3.94 9.12
C CYS A 87 -16.45 -3.69 7.75
N HIS A 88 -15.42 -2.83 7.68
CA HIS A 88 -14.86 -2.34 6.41
C HIS A 88 -13.46 -2.86 6.10
N ALA A 89 -12.93 -3.80 6.90
CA ALA A 89 -11.65 -4.45 6.66
C ALA A 89 -11.56 -5.20 5.30
N THR A 90 -12.70 -5.52 4.69
CA THR A 90 -12.83 -6.17 3.37
C THR A 90 -12.68 -5.20 2.19
N LEU A 91 -12.66 -3.88 2.44
CA LEU A 91 -12.49 -2.88 1.38
C LEU A 91 -11.08 -2.86 0.77
N VAL A 92 -10.11 -3.49 1.44
CA VAL A 92 -8.75 -3.65 0.93
C VAL A 92 -8.56 -5.09 0.44
N HIS A 93 -8.36 -5.23 -0.85
CA HIS A 93 -8.02 -6.50 -1.48
C HIS A 93 -6.49 -6.65 -1.59
N PHE A 94 -5.96 -7.77 -1.12
CA PHE A 94 -4.56 -8.16 -1.32
C PHE A 94 -4.51 -9.30 -2.33
N PRO A 95 -3.68 -9.21 -3.38
CA PRO A 95 -3.58 -10.28 -4.37
C PRO A 95 -2.95 -11.54 -3.75
N ALA A 96 -3.14 -12.69 -4.39
CA ALA A 96 -2.61 -13.98 -3.92
C ALA A 96 -1.09 -13.97 -3.67
N TRP A 97 -0.35 -13.15 -4.44
CA TRP A 97 1.09 -12.93 -4.29
C TRP A 97 1.39 -11.45 -4.04
N PRO A 98 1.22 -10.97 -2.80
CA PRO A 98 1.19 -9.54 -2.48
C PRO A 98 2.55 -8.89 -2.26
N ALA A 99 3.63 -9.67 -2.17
CA ALA A 99 4.97 -9.18 -1.93
C ALA A 99 5.96 -9.73 -2.96
N VAL A 100 6.83 -8.86 -3.44
CA VAL A 100 8.01 -9.16 -4.26
C VAL A 100 9.20 -8.53 -3.54
N TRP A 101 10.32 -9.23 -3.52
CA TRP A 101 11.57 -8.70 -2.95
C TRP A 101 12.36 -8.02 -4.04
N LEU A 102 12.82 -6.81 -3.75
CA LEU A 102 13.76 -6.09 -4.59
C LEU A 102 15.10 -6.07 -3.85
N GLU A 103 16.10 -6.65 -4.48
CA GLU A 103 17.48 -6.61 -4.03
C GLU A 103 18.29 -5.69 -4.95
N ARG A 104 19.39 -5.15 -4.44
CA ARG A 104 20.29 -4.33 -5.26
C ARG A 104 20.88 -5.22 -6.35
N ASP A 105 20.90 -4.71 -7.58
CA ASP A 105 21.44 -5.39 -8.77
C ASP A 105 20.65 -6.65 -9.19
N ASP A 106 19.41 -6.84 -8.70
CA ASP A 106 18.50 -7.89 -9.17
C ASP A 106 17.56 -7.38 -10.29
N ASP A 107 18.09 -7.36 -11.51
CA ASP A 107 17.34 -6.97 -12.71
C ASP A 107 16.14 -7.87 -13.01
N ALA A 108 16.17 -9.13 -12.54
CA ALA A 108 15.06 -10.05 -12.74
C ALA A 108 13.91 -9.72 -11.80
N GLY A 109 14.19 -9.48 -10.52
CA GLY A 109 13.23 -9.02 -9.51
C GLY A 109 12.65 -7.66 -9.86
N LEU A 110 13.47 -6.72 -10.35
CA LEU A 110 12.99 -5.43 -10.84
C LEU A 110 12.00 -5.58 -12.02
N ARG A 111 12.33 -6.45 -12.99
CA ARG A 111 11.44 -6.72 -14.13
C ARG A 111 10.13 -7.41 -13.74
N ASP A 112 10.15 -8.35 -12.80
CA ASP A 112 8.90 -8.97 -12.29
C ASP A 112 8.03 -7.94 -11.58
N MET A 113 8.65 -7.09 -10.75
CA MET A 113 7.95 -6.02 -10.05
C MET A 113 7.34 -5.00 -11.03
N LEU A 114 8.07 -4.60 -12.07
CA LEU A 114 7.56 -3.71 -13.12
C LEU A 114 6.39 -4.35 -13.87
N LYS A 115 6.47 -5.62 -14.26
CA LYS A 115 5.34 -6.34 -14.90
C LYS A 115 4.08 -6.36 -14.03
N ARG A 116 4.24 -6.45 -12.70
CA ARG A 116 3.10 -6.35 -11.77
C ARG A 116 2.61 -4.91 -11.63
N ALA A 117 3.52 -3.95 -11.66
CA ALA A 117 3.19 -2.52 -11.66
C ALA A 117 2.50 -2.10 -12.96
N ASP A 118 2.76 -2.76 -14.09
CA ASP A 118 2.05 -2.51 -15.36
C ASP A 118 0.54 -2.76 -15.24
N TYR A 119 0.11 -3.59 -14.28
CA TYR A 119 -1.31 -3.73 -13.94
C TYR A 119 -1.94 -2.39 -13.51
N LEU A 120 -1.17 -1.49 -12.86
CA LEU A 120 -1.60 -0.14 -12.52
C LEU A 120 -1.86 0.73 -13.74
N ALA A 121 -1.24 0.42 -14.87
CA ALA A 121 -1.28 1.20 -16.11
C ALA A 121 -2.42 0.78 -17.05
N LYS A 122 -3.26 -0.19 -16.69
CA LYS A 122 -4.40 -0.63 -17.51
C LYS A 122 -5.33 0.54 -17.81
N GLU A 123 -5.30 1.01 -19.06
CA GLU A 123 -5.91 2.25 -19.51
C GLU A 123 -7.45 2.19 -19.60
N TYR A 124 -7.98 1.01 -19.94
CA TYR A 124 -9.42 0.79 -20.23
C TYR A 124 -10.37 1.10 -19.06
N THR A 125 -9.91 1.10 -17.82
CA THR A 125 -10.73 1.40 -16.63
C THR A 125 -10.54 2.84 -16.11
N LYS A 126 -9.78 3.69 -16.81
CA LYS A 126 -9.43 5.04 -16.34
C LYS A 126 -10.32 6.09 -16.99
N VAL A 127 -11.09 6.80 -16.16
CA VAL A 127 -11.94 7.91 -16.63
C VAL A 127 -11.11 9.18 -16.74
N ASN A 128 -11.02 9.71 -17.95
CA ASN A 128 -10.48 11.03 -18.25
C ASN A 128 -11.60 12.08 -18.13
N GLY A 129 -11.28 13.31 -17.72
CA GLY A 129 -12.25 14.43 -17.67
C GLY A 129 -12.93 14.72 -16.32
N THR A 130 -12.48 14.12 -15.21
CA THR A 130 -13.05 14.38 -13.87
C THR A 130 -12.34 15.50 -13.07
N GLY A 131 -11.29 16.12 -13.63
CA GLY A 131 -10.46 17.11 -12.92
C GLY A 131 -9.58 16.55 -11.79
N GLU A 132 -9.67 15.24 -11.51
CA GLU A 132 -8.91 14.55 -10.47
C GLU A 132 -7.76 13.74 -11.09
N ARG A 133 -6.62 13.63 -10.38
CA ARG A 133 -5.45 12.87 -10.86
C ARG A 133 -5.75 11.37 -10.87
N ASN A 134 -5.43 10.70 -11.98
CA ASN A 134 -5.58 9.24 -12.13
C ASN A 134 -4.34 8.47 -11.65
N PHE A 135 -3.21 9.16 -11.44
CA PHE A 135 -1.97 8.56 -10.96
C PHE A 135 -1.25 9.48 -9.98
N GLY A 136 -0.51 8.87 -9.06
CA GLY A 136 0.44 9.57 -8.22
C GLY A 136 1.50 8.65 -7.65
N CYS A 137 2.63 9.23 -7.28
CA CYS A 137 3.73 8.52 -6.67
C CYS A 137 4.38 9.38 -5.58
N SER A 138 5.18 8.75 -4.72
CA SER A 138 6.10 9.47 -3.86
C SER A 138 7.10 10.25 -4.71
N ARG A 139 7.16 11.57 -4.53
CA ARG A 139 8.25 12.41 -5.01
C ARG A 139 9.33 12.39 -3.93
N SER A 140 10.49 11.83 -4.23
CA SER A 140 11.70 11.92 -3.40
C SER A 140 12.19 13.36 -3.35
#